data_AF-A0A268TSC6-F1
#
_entry.id   AF-A0A268TSC6-F1
#
_cell.length_a   1.000
_cell.length_b   1.000
_cell.length_c   1.000
_cell.angle_alpha   90.00
_cell.angle_beta   90.00
_cell.angle_gamma   90.00
#
_symmetry.space_group_name_H-M   'P 1'
#
loop_
_entity.id
_entity.type
_entity.pdbx_description
1 polymer ?
#
loop_
_entity_poly.entity_id
_entity_poly.type
_entity_poly.pdbx_seq_one_letter_code
_entity_poly.pdbx_strand_id
1 'polypeptide(L)'
;MKNFLLLSPLIVVSFLTAANQIPPKTPYFPQHLDQCIDGYLYRVFLDERNQIIPSSIHQVMEKSSLHQKLLPKQCKEKRESK
;
A
#
# COMPACT_ATOMS: atom_id res chain seq x y z
N MET A 1 71.74 -23.46 -9.52
CA MET A 1 71.29 -22.73 -10.73
C MET A 1 69.88 -22.23 -10.44
N LYS A 2 69.75 -20.96 -10.05
CA LYS A 2 69.44 -19.80 -10.91
C LYS A 2 67.92 -19.57 -10.96
N ASN A 3 67.50 -18.55 -10.22
CA ASN A 3 66.16 -17.98 -10.16
C ASN A 3 65.62 -17.65 -11.55
N PHE A 4 64.33 -17.90 -11.80
CA PHE A 4 63.49 -17.24 -12.80
C PHE A 4 62.04 -17.31 -12.26
N LEU A 5 61.56 -16.26 -11.60
CA LEU A 5 60.70 -15.20 -12.16
C LEU A 5 59.35 -15.71 -12.69
N LEU A 6 58.27 -15.27 -12.03
CA LEU A 6 56.93 -14.89 -12.53
C LEU A 6 56.06 -14.62 -11.28
N LEU A 7 56.19 -13.49 -10.59
CA LEU A 7 55.49 -12.21 -10.85
C LEU A 7 54.01 -12.34 -11.29
N SER A 8 53.11 -12.29 -10.28
CA SER A 8 51.89 -11.45 -10.22
C SER A 8 50.67 -11.85 -11.08
N PRO A 9 49.44 -11.36 -10.79
CA PRO A 9 48.66 -11.45 -9.55
C PRO A 9 47.24 -12.01 -9.84
N LEU A 10 46.75 -12.99 -9.07
CA LEU A 10 45.31 -13.28 -9.05
C LEU A 10 44.63 -12.23 -8.16
N ILE A 11 44.30 -11.11 -8.79
CA ILE A 11 43.38 -10.11 -8.25
C ILE A 11 42.01 -10.81 -8.17
N VAL A 12 41.71 -11.35 -6.99
CA VAL A 12 40.37 -11.75 -6.61
C VAL A 12 39.56 -10.47 -6.50
N VAL A 13 38.88 -10.10 -7.60
CA VAL A 13 37.90 -9.02 -7.56
C VAL A 13 36.68 -9.58 -6.82
N SER A 14 36.73 -9.50 -5.50
CA SER A 14 35.57 -9.66 -4.63
C SER A 14 34.64 -8.47 -4.90
N PHE A 15 33.83 -8.58 -5.95
CA PHE A 15 32.64 -7.76 -6.09
C PHE A 15 31.66 -8.19 -4.97
N LEU A 16 31.86 -7.65 -3.77
CA LEU A 16 30.76 -7.45 -2.84
C LEU A 16 29.81 -6.46 -3.52
N THR A 17 28.94 -7.00 -4.35
CA THR A 17 27.71 -6.33 -4.70
C THR A 17 26.97 -6.17 -3.39
N ALA A 18 27.08 -4.96 -2.82
CA ALA A 18 26.12 -4.45 -1.86
C ALA A 18 24.78 -4.41 -2.59
N ALA A 19 24.12 -5.56 -2.67
CA ALA A 19 22.72 -5.64 -2.98
C ALA A 19 22.05 -4.79 -1.91
N ASN A 20 21.63 -3.58 -2.29
CA ASN A 20 20.62 -2.84 -1.57
C ASN A 20 19.44 -3.80 -1.41
N GLN A 21 19.42 -4.52 -0.29
CA GLN A 21 18.29 -5.31 0.15
C GLN A 21 17.22 -4.28 0.49
N ILE A 22 16.49 -3.84 -0.54
CA ILE A 22 15.23 -3.14 -0.37
C ILE A 22 14.40 -4.15 0.44
N PRO A 23 14.08 -3.84 1.71
CA PRO A 23 13.30 -4.77 2.51
C PRO A 23 12.03 -5.10 1.73
N PRO A 24 11.62 -6.38 1.66
CA PRO A 24 10.40 -6.73 0.96
C PRO A 24 9.30 -5.88 1.56
N LYS A 25 8.70 -4.99 0.75
CA LYS A 25 7.52 -4.23 1.15
C LYS A 25 6.48 -5.27 1.54
N THR A 26 6.22 -5.40 2.84
CA THR A 26 5.10 -6.20 3.30
C THR A 26 3.86 -5.62 2.65
N PRO A 27 2.99 -6.45 2.04
CA PRO A 27 1.76 -5.95 1.46
C PRO A 27 0.95 -5.30 2.58
N TYR A 28 0.82 -3.97 2.54
CA TYR A 28 -0.04 -3.23 3.44
C TYR A 28 -1.47 -3.44 2.98
N PHE A 29 -2.21 -4.29 3.69
CA PHE A 29 -3.63 -4.50 3.44
C PHE A 29 -4.44 -3.42 4.16
N PRO A 30 -5.34 -2.72 3.45
CA PRO A 30 -6.19 -1.72 4.08
C PRO A 30 -7.16 -2.41 5.06
N GLN A 31 -7.33 -1.84 6.25
CA GLN A 31 -8.24 -2.38 7.27
C GLN A 31 -9.73 -2.25 6.87
N HIS A 32 -10.02 -1.37 5.91
CA HIS A 32 -11.37 -1.12 5.41
C HIS A 32 -11.35 -0.77 3.93
N LEU A 33 -12.48 -0.98 3.27
CA LEU A 33 -12.76 -0.55 1.90
C LEU A 33 -13.92 0.44 1.93
N ASP A 34 -13.77 1.52 1.18
CA ASP A 34 -14.81 2.51 0.97
C ASP A 34 -15.36 2.35 -0.45
N GLN A 35 -16.67 2.19 -0.59
CA GLN A 35 -17.33 2.00 -1.88
C GLN A 35 -18.50 2.96 -2.04
N CYS A 36 -18.64 3.49 -3.26
CA CYS A 36 -19.75 4.35 -3.61
C CYS A 36 -20.90 3.52 -4.19
N ILE A 37 -22.08 3.60 -3.58
CA ILE A 37 -23.30 2.92 -4.03
C ILE A 37 -24.43 3.96 -4.01
N ASP A 38 -25.11 4.13 -5.13
CA ASP A 38 -26.22 5.09 -5.29
C ASP A 38 -25.90 6.52 -4.83
N GLY A 39 -24.64 6.95 -5.03
CA GLY A 39 -24.16 8.28 -4.65
C GLY A 39 -23.76 8.44 -3.18
N TYR A 40 -23.90 7.39 -2.36
CA TYR A 40 -23.52 7.39 -0.95
C TYR A 40 -22.27 6.55 -0.69
N LEU A 41 -21.47 6.98 0.30
CA LEU A 41 -20.27 6.27 0.71
C LEU A 41 -20.60 5.20 1.75
N TYR A 42 -20.24 3.97 1.44
CA TYR A 42 -20.29 2.84 2.36
C TYR A 42 -18.88 2.42 2.74
N ARG A 43 -18.72 1.99 3.99
CA ARG A 43 -17.47 1.43 4.51
C ARG A 43 -17.69 0.01 4.95
N VAL A 44 -16.74 -0.85 4.62
CA VAL A 44 -16.70 -2.25 5.04
C VAL A 44 -15.32 -2.56 5.63
N PHE A 45 -15.26 -3.37 6.68
CA PHE A 45 -14.01 -3.80 7.28
C PHE A 45 -13.63 -5.19 6.81
N LEU A 46 -12.32 -5.42 6.73
CA LEU A 46 -11.74 -6.70 6.35
C LEU A 46 -11.23 -7.43 7.60
N ASP A 47 -11.36 -8.75 7.61
CA ASP A 47 -10.74 -9.60 8.62
C ASP A 47 -9.25 -9.86 8.31
N GLU A 48 -8.58 -10.62 9.17
CA GLU A 48 -7.16 -10.98 9.01
C GLU A 48 -6.87 -11.82 7.74
N ARG A 49 -7.92 -12.35 7.10
CA ARG A 49 -7.85 -13.14 5.87
C ARG A 49 -8.25 -12.32 4.64
N ASN A 50 -8.37 -10.99 4.77
CA ASN A 50 -8.85 -10.08 3.74
C ASN A 50 -10.28 -10.38 3.26
N GLN A 51 -11.14 -10.95 4.11
CA GLN A 51 -12.54 -11.19 3.81
C GLN A 51 -13.40 -10.08 4.40
N ILE A 52 -14.47 -9.71 3.68
CA ILE A 52 -15.42 -8.71 4.17
C ILE A 52 -16.15 -9.28 5.38
N ILE A 53 -16.15 -8.53 6.49
CA ILE A 53 -16.97 -8.84 7.66
C ILE A 53 -18.38 -8.29 7.40
N PRO A 54 -19.41 -9.13 7.16
CA PRO A 54 -20.70 -8.63 6.67
C PRO A 54 -21.43 -7.72 7.66
N SER A 55 -21.25 -7.95 8.97
CA SER A 55 -21.82 -7.11 10.03
C SER A 55 -21.20 -5.71 10.12
N SER A 56 -20.10 -5.48 9.42
CA SER A 56 -19.35 -4.22 9.45
C SER A 56 -19.76 -3.23 8.36
N ILE A 57 -20.64 -3.64 7.44
CA ILE A 57 -21.11 -2.81 6.33
C ILE A 57 -22.00 -1.70 6.88
N HIS A 58 -21.58 -0.44 6.72
CA HIS A 58 -22.38 0.70 7.15
C HIS A 58 -22.21 1.91 6.22
N GLN A 59 -23.24 2.73 6.17
CA GLN A 59 -23.22 4.01 5.46
C GLN A 59 -22.40 5.01 6.28
N VAL A 60 -21.42 5.65 5.64
CA VAL A 60 -20.59 6.66 6.29
C VAL A 60 -21.43 7.93 6.46
N MET A 61 -21.45 8.45 7.68
CA MET A 61 -22.15 9.68 8.02
C MET A 61 -21.14 10.81 8.19
N GLU A 62 -21.48 12.02 7.76
CA GLU A 62 -20.68 13.21 7.98
C GLU A 62 -21.51 14.32 8.63
N LYS A 63 -20.85 15.15 9.44
CA LYS A 63 -21.48 16.31 10.04
C LYS A 63 -21.68 17.37 8.97
N SER A 64 -22.94 17.74 8.73
CA SER A 64 -23.24 18.82 7.81
C SER A 64 -22.75 20.15 8.38
N SER A 65 -22.17 21.00 7.53
CA SER A 65 -21.81 22.38 7.91
C SER A 65 -23.05 23.28 8.01
N LEU A 66 -24.11 22.95 7.27
CA LEU A 66 -25.34 23.74 7.20
C LEU A 66 -26.32 23.45 8.35
N HIS A 67 -26.28 22.25 8.92
CA HIS A 67 -27.17 21.83 10.00
C HIS A 67 -26.37 21.02 11.02
N GLN A 68 -26.63 21.16 12.32
CA GLN A 68 -26.05 20.30 13.37
C GLN A 68 -26.57 18.84 13.31
N LYS A 69 -26.86 18.34 12.11
CA LYS A 69 -27.34 17.00 11.82
C LYS A 69 -26.23 16.20 11.14
N LEU A 70 -26.19 14.91 11.45
CA LEU A 70 -25.39 13.94 10.72
C LEU A 70 -26.17 13.55 9.46
N LEU A 71 -25.53 13.66 8.31
CA LEU A 71 -26.10 13.29 7.02
C LEU A 71 -25.26 12.19 6.38
N PRO A 72 -25.85 11.34 5.53
CA PRO A 72 -25.08 10.40 4.74
C PRO A 72 -24.03 11.12 3.90
N LYS A 73 -22.79 10.64 3.99
CA LYS A 73 -21.68 11.16 3.21
C LYS A 73 -21.89 10.79 1.75
N GLN A 74 -21.95 11.82 0.91
CA GLN A 74 -22.04 11.63 -0.52
C GLN A 74 -20.65 11.40 -1.12
N CYS A 75 -20.59 10.61 -2.18
CA CYS A 75 -19.37 10.46 -2.95
C CYS A 75 -19.09 11.77 -3.68
N LYS A 76 -17.83 12.19 -3.73
CA LYS A 76 -17.44 13.22 -4.69
C LYS A 76 -17.59 12.58 -6.07
N GLU A 77 -18.52 13.08 -6.88
CA GLU A 77 -18.50 12.78 -8.31
C GLU A 77 -17.08 13.05 -8.79
N LYS A 78 -16.41 12.02 -9.32
CA LYS A 78 -15.22 12.25 -10.13
C LYS A 78 -15.72 13.04 -11.33
N ARG A 79 -15.69 14.37 -11.25
CA ARG A 79 -15.57 15.19 -12.45
C ARG A 79 -14.24 14.79 -13.05
N GLU A 80 -14.26 13.83 -13.97
CA GLU A 80 -13.16 13.64 -14.89
C GLU A 80 -13.02 14.97 -15.62
N SER A 81 -12.01 15.74 -15.21
CA SER A 81 -11.60 16.95 -15.91
C SER A 81 -11.18 16.50 -17.31
N LYS A 82 -12.07 16.70 -18.28
CA LYS A 82 -11.82 16.49 -19.69
C LYS A 82 -11.24 17.76 -20.30
#